data_AF-A0A6I1VZD4-F1
#
_entry.id   AF-A0A6I1VZD4-F1
#
_cell.length_a   1.000
_cell.length_b   1.000
_cell.length_c   1.000
_cell.angle_alpha   90.00
_cell.angle_beta   90.00
_cell.angle_gamma   90.00
#
_symmetry.space_group_name_H-M   'P 1'
#
loop_
_entity.id
_entity.type
_entity.pdbx_description
1 polymer ?
#
loop_
_entity_poly.entity_id
_entity_poly.type
_entity_poly.pdbx_seq_one_letter_code
_entity_poly.pdbx_strand_id
1 'polypeptide(L)'
;LLVLAADHLIQDVAAFQASIKTALPLAQDGKLVTFGIVPTHAETGYGYIEQGGSVGIGGFKVSRFVEKPDRVTAEEYLASGSYFWNSGMFMFRASRYLQELESHRPDILTACREALTGGTQDMHFTRVNEVAFAACPDDSVD
;
A
#
# COMPACT_ATOMS: atom_id res chain seq x y z
N LEU A 1 -10.12 3.36 4.92
CA LEU A 1 -9.73 3.72 3.55
C LEU A 1 -9.24 2.44 2.89
N LEU A 2 -9.81 2.09 1.74
CA LEU A 2 -9.34 0.98 0.90
C LEU A 2 -8.77 1.61 -0.37
N VAL A 3 -7.48 1.41 -0.63
CA VAL A 3 -6.75 1.95 -1.79
C VAL A 3 -6.58 0.82 -2.79
N LEU A 4 -7.03 1.05 -4.03
CA LEU A 4 -7.04 0.07 -5.10
C LEU A 4 -6.39 0.65 -6.35
N ALA A 5 -5.58 -0.14 -7.04
CA ALA A 5 -5.12 0.18 -8.39
C ALA A 5 -6.29 0.03 -9.39
N ALA A 6 -6.44 0.99 -10.30
CA ALA A 6 -7.56 1.03 -11.24
C ALA A 6 -7.34 0.13 -12.47
N ASP A 7 -6.11 -0.33 -12.68
CA ASP A 7 -5.62 -1.07 -13.84
C ASP A 7 -5.38 -2.57 -13.55
N HIS A 8 -5.75 -3.06 -12.36
CA HIS A 8 -5.70 -4.48 -12.02
C HIS A 8 -6.97 -5.22 -12.46
N LEU A 9 -6.79 -6.42 -13.04
CA LEU A 9 -7.88 -7.34 -13.35
C LEU A 9 -8.02 -8.39 -12.22
N ILE A 10 -9.12 -8.30 -11.46
CA ILE A 10 -9.49 -9.29 -10.44
C ILE A 10 -10.67 -10.11 -10.94
N GLN A 11 -10.43 -11.37 -11.32
CA GLN A 11 -11.46 -12.25 -11.85
C GLN A 11 -12.33 -12.86 -10.74
N ASP A 12 -11.72 -13.31 -9.64
CA ASP A 12 -12.45 -13.87 -8.50
C ASP A 12 -12.85 -12.76 -7.51
N VAL A 13 -13.96 -12.10 -7.85
CA VAL A 13 -14.53 -11.01 -7.04
C VAL A 13 -14.94 -11.49 -5.65
N ALA A 14 -15.44 -12.73 -5.52
CA ALA A 14 -15.91 -13.26 -4.24
C ALA A 14 -14.75 -13.50 -3.28
N ALA A 15 -13.65 -14.09 -3.76
CA ALA A 15 -12.43 -14.27 -2.97
C ALA A 15 -11.84 -12.91 -2.55
N PHE A 16 -11.80 -11.94 -3.46
CA PHE A 16 -11.31 -10.60 -3.14
C PHE A 16 -12.13 -9.91 -2.05
N GLN A 17 -13.47 -9.96 -2.15
CA GLN A 17 -14.34 -9.43 -1.11
C GLN A 17 -14.17 -10.16 0.24
N ALA A 18 -13.91 -11.47 0.22
CA ALA A 18 -13.59 -12.22 1.44
C ALA A 18 -12.27 -11.73 2.06
N SER A 19 -11.23 -11.50 1.26
CA SER A 19 -9.96 -10.94 1.75
C SER A 19 -10.12 -9.55 2.36
N ILE A 20 -10.96 -8.68 1.77
CA ILE A 20 -11.28 -7.37 2.36
C ILE A 20 -11.95 -7.53 3.73
N LYS A 21 -12.93 -8.44 3.85
CA LYS A 21 -13.62 -8.69 5.13
C LYS A 21 -12.65 -9.19 6.20
N THR A 22 -11.69 -10.03 5.83
CA THR A 22 -10.61 -10.51 6.71
C THR A 22 -9.69 -9.38 7.17
N ALA A 23 -9.32 -8.48 6.26
CA ALA A 23 -8.40 -7.38 6.54
C ALA A 23 -9.05 -6.24 7.36
N LEU A 24 -10.38 -6.06 7.27
CA LEU A 24 -11.10 -4.95 7.89
C LEU A 24 -10.85 -4.80 9.40
N PRO A 25 -10.99 -5.85 10.23
CA PRO A 25 -10.71 -5.74 11.66
C PRO A 25 -9.26 -5.36 11.96
N LEU A 26 -8.28 -5.79 11.14
CA LEU A 26 -6.87 -5.43 11.31
C LEU A 26 -6.65 -3.93 11.05
N ALA A 27 -7.24 -3.40 9.99
CA ALA A 27 -7.20 -1.97 9.69
C ALA A 27 -7.91 -1.13 10.77
N GLN A 28 -9.02 -1.65 11.32
CA GLN A 28 -9.72 -1.04 12.45
C GLN A 28 -8.90 -1.10 13.75
N ASP A 29 -8.02 -2.09 13.92
CA ASP A 29 -7.05 -2.14 15.02
C ASP A 29 -5.82 -1.23 14.77
N GLY A 30 -5.87 -0.40 13.72
CA GLY A 30 -4.83 0.56 13.41
C GLY A 30 -3.61 -0.06 12.73
N LYS A 31 -3.71 -1.25 12.13
CA LYS A 31 -2.67 -1.79 11.25
C LYS A 31 -2.73 -1.15 9.86
N LEU A 32 -1.58 -1.13 9.17
CA LEU A 32 -1.49 -0.86 7.74
C LEU A 32 -1.49 -2.22 7.04
N VAL A 33 -2.58 -2.54 6.34
CA VAL A 33 -2.75 -3.85 5.70
C VAL A 33 -2.42 -3.74 4.22
N THR A 34 -1.61 -4.67 3.71
CA THR A 34 -1.42 -4.93 2.28
C THR A 34 -1.97 -6.31 1.93
N PHE A 35 -2.24 -6.57 0.66
CA PHE A 35 -2.74 -7.85 0.16
C PHE A 35 -1.65 -8.55 -0.65
N GLY A 36 -1.26 -9.75 -0.21
CA GLY A 36 -0.27 -10.57 -0.90
C GLY A 36 -0.89 -11.46 -1.98
N ILE A 37 -0.21 -11.60 -3.12
CA ILE A 37 -0.55 -12.55 -4.18
C ILE A 37 0.47 -13.69 -4.17
N VAL A 38 -0.02 -14.94 -4.27
CA VAL A 38 0.86 -16.12 -4.34
C VAL A 38 1.68 -16.05 -5.64
N PRO A 39 3.02 -15.99 -5.57
CA PRO A 39 3.86 -15.92 -6.75
C PRO A 39 3.77 -17.20 -7.58
N THR A 40 3.68 -17.06 -8.89
CA THR A 40 3.72 -18.20 -9.84
C THR A 40 5.05 -18.33 -10.56
N HIS A 41 5.89 -17.29 -10.49
CA HIS A 41 7.23 -17.23 -11.07
C HIS A 41 8.07 -16.15 -10.36
N ALA A 42 9.35 -16.05 -10.70
CA ALA A 42 10.26 -15.04 -10.19
C ALA A 42 10.14 -13.75 -11.02
N GLU A 43 9.22 -12.87 -10.63
CA GLU A 43 9.05 -11.54 -11.24
C GLU A 43 10.00 -10.54 -10.56
N THR A 44 10.64 -9.67 -11.33
CA THR A 44 11.58 -8.66 -10.82
C THR A 44 10.97 -7.26 -10.81
N GLY A 45 9.83 -7.07 -11.49
CA GLY A 45 9.10 -5.80 -11.55
C GLY A 45 8.15 -5.56 -10.38
N TYR A 46 7.92 -6.55 -9.51
CA TYR A 46 7.01 -6.46 -8.38
C TYR A 46 7.74 -6.28 -7.04
N GLY A 47 7.05 -5.66 -6.09
CA GLY A 47 7.40 -5.76 -4.67
C GLY A 47 7.08 -7.14 -4.13
N TYR A 48 7.84 -7.57 -3.12
CA TYR A 48 7.71 -8.83 -2.41
C TYR A 48 7.54 -8.57 -0.91
N ILE A 49 6.69 -9.38 -0.28
CA ILE A 49 6.31 -9.29 1.12
C ILE A 49 6.64 -10.63 1.77
N GLU A 50 7.56 -10.62 2.74
CA GLU A 50 7.87 -11.80 3.55
C GLU A 50 6.79 -11.99 4.63
N GLN A 51 6.18 -13.17 4.63
CA GLN A 51 5.18 -13.54 5.62
C GLN A 51 5.83 -13.81 6.98
N GLY A 52 5.37 -13.09 8.00
CA GLY A 52 5.71 -13.32 9.39
C GLY A 52 4.68 -14.15 10.14
N GLY A 53 4.67 -14.00 11.46
CA GLY A 53 3.71 -14.70 12.32
C GLY A 53 2.26 -14.30 12.05
N SER A 54 1.34 -15.24 12.27
CA SER A 54 -0.11 -15.02 12.14
C SER A 54 -0.62 -13.91 13.05
N VAL A 55 -1.58 -13.12 12.57
CA VAL A 55 -2.29 -12.08 13.33
C VAL A 55 -3.78 -12.17 13.02
N GLY A 56 -4.59 -12.30 14.08
CA GLY A 56 -6.03 -12.44 13.93
C GLY A 56 -6.40 -13.70 13.15
N ILE A 57 -7.49 -13.62 12.39
CA ILE A 57 -7.97 -14.71 11.53
C ILE A 57 -7.52 -14.39 10.11
N GLY A 58 -6.68 -15.23 9.50
CA GLY A 58 -6.28 -15.10 8.10
C GLY A 58 -5.34 -13.92 7.77
N GLY A 59 -4.83 -13.20 8.77
CA GLY A 59 -3.80 -12.18 8.61
C GLY A 59 -2.42 -12.65 9.05
N PHE A 60 -1.38 -12.00 8.54
CA PHE A 60 0.01 -12.25 8.91
C PHE A 60 0.73 -10.91 9.11
N LYS A 61 1.73 -10.89 9.99
CA LYS A 61 2.68 -9.76 10.02
C LYS A 61 3.50 -9.76 8.75
N VAL A 62 3.90 -8.58 8.28
CA VAL A 62 4.94 -8.44 7.27
C VAL A 62 6.28 -8.44 8.01
N SER A 63 7.11 -9.46 7.77
CA SER A 63 8.48 -9.49 8.32
C SER A 63 9.39 -8.54 7.56
N ARG A 64 9.20 -8.46 6.24
CA ARG A 64 10.00 -7.64 5.35
C ARG A 64 9.18 -7.23 4.12
N PHE A 65 9.42 -6.02 3.66
CA PHE A 65 8.96 -5.51 2.37
C PHE A 65 10.18 -5.25 1.48
N VAL A 66 10.16 -5.74 0.25
CA VAL A 66 11.30 -5.66 -0.68
C VAL A 66 10.79 -5.23 -2.05
N GLU A 67 11.25 -4.08 -2.54
CA GLU A 67 10.82 -3.55 -3.83
C GLU A 67 11.75 -4.01 -4.95
N LYS A 68 11.18 -4.66 -5.98
CA LYS A 68 11.84 -4.99 -7.26
C LYS A 68 13.21 -5.67 -7.10
N PRO A 69 13.25 -6.89 -6.50
CA PRO A 69 14.50 -7.61 -6.30
C PRO A 69 15.16 -8.00 -7.63
N ASP A 70 16.45 -8.30 -7.58
CA ASP A 70 17.13 -8.93 -8.71
C ASP A 70 16.61 -10.35 -8.96
N ARG A 71 16.95 -10.90 -10.14
CA ARG A 71 16.45 -12.22 -10.58
C ARG A 71 16.81 -13.34 -9.59
N VAL A 72 18.04 -13.36 -9.08
CA VAL A 72 18.53 -14.41 -8.18
C VAL A 72 17.72 -14.38 -6.88
N THR A 73 17.55 -13.19 -6.32
CA THR A 73 16.77 -12.97 -5.11
C THR A 73 15.30 -13.33 -5.30
N ALA A 74 14.68 -12.98 -6.44
CA ALA A 74 13.30 -13.34 -6.75
C ALA A 74 13.10 -14.87 -6.86
N GLU A 75 14.08 -15.58 -7.41
CA GLU A 75 14.08 -17.06 -7.47
C GLU A 75 14.16 -17.68 -6.06
N GLU A 76 15.00 -17.12 -5.18
CA GLU A 76 15.08 -17.54 -3.77
C GLU A 76 13.75 -17.31 -3.04
N TYR A 77 13.11 -16.16 -3.25
CA TYR A 77 11.82 -15.84 -2.65
C TYR A 77 10.74 -16.81 -3.10
N LEU A 78 10.65 -17.10 -4.39
CA LEU A 78 9.73 -18.09 -4.94
C LEU A 78 9.99 -19.49 -4.34
N ALA A 79 11.24 -19.92 -4.30
CA ALA A 79 11.63 -21.23 -3.78
C ALA A 79 11.34 -21.38 -2.28
N SER A 80 11.44 -20.30 -1.50
CA SER A 80 11.16 -20.32 -0.06
C SER A 80 9.68 -20.55 0.30
N GLY A 81 8.75 -20.22 -0.62
CA GLY A 81 7.31 -20.22 -0.35
C GLY A 81 6.84 -19.26 0.75
N SER A 82 7.75 -18.44 1.30
CA SER A 82 7.48 -17.53 2.43
C SER A 82 7.22 -16.09 1.99
N TYR A 83 7.34 -15.81 0.69
CA TYR A 83 7.13 -14.49 0.12
C TYR A 83 5.92 -14.46 -0.81
N PHE A 84 5.26 -13.29 -0.82
CA PHE A 84 4.11 -12.98 -1.66
C PHE A 84 4.40 -11.74 -2.49
N TRP A 85 3.83 -11.62 -3.68
CA TRP A 85 3.87 -10.36 -4.40
C TRP A 85 3.02 -9.31 -3.70
N ASN A 86 3.54 -8.09 -3.59
CA ASN A 86 2.76 -6.93 -3.20
C ASN A 86 1.76 -6.59 -4.30
N SER A 87 0.48 -6.52 -3.96
CA SER A 87 -0.58 -6.22 -4.93
C SER A 87 -0.79 -4.73 -5.20
N GLY A 88 -0.04 -3.83 -4.54
CA GLY A 88 -0.28 -2.39 -4.61
C GLY A 88 -1.61 -1.93 -4.02
N MET A 89 -2.35 -2.83 -3.35
CA MET A 89 -3.60 -2.52 -2.66
C MET A 89 -3.37 -2.42 -1.16
N PHE A 90 -4.03 -1.45 -0.52
CA PHE A 90 -3.86 -1.21 0.91
C PHE A 90 -5.16 -0.94 1.63
N MET A 91 -5.22 -1.27 2.92
CA MET A 91 -6.32 -0.89 3.79
C MET A 91 -5.84 -0.43 5.17
N PHE A 92 -6.28 0.76 5.55
CA PHE A 92 -5.93 1.38 6.83
C PHE A 92 -6.91 2.49 7.21
N ARG A 93 -6.82 2.95 8.46
CA ARG A 93 -7.43 4.22 8.89
C ARG A 93 -6.65 5.37 8.26
N ALA A 94 -7.35 6.36 7.70
CA ALA A 94 -6.72 7.55 7.12
C ALA A 94 -5.87 8.30 8.16
N SER A 95 -6.37 8.42 9.40
CA SER A 95 -5.61 9.00 10.51
C SER A 95 -4.31 8.26 10.81
N ARG A 96 -4.34 6.93 10.77
CA ARG A 96 -3.15 6.11 11.00
C ARG A 96 -2.12 6.28 9.88
N TYR A 97 -2.56 6.31 8.62
CA TYR A 97 -1.67 6.57 7.49
C TYR A 97 -1.00 7.93 7.60
N LEU A 98 -1.74 8.99 7.96
CA LEU A 98 -1.15 10.31 8.16
C LEU A 98 -0.12 10.33 9.30
N GLN A 99 -0.31 9.55 10.38
CA GLN A 99 0.66 9.42 11.47
C GLN A 99 1.97 8.75 11.03
N GLU A 100 1.87 7.67 10.25
CA GLU A 100 3.06 7.01 9.68
C GLU A 100 3.74 7.93 8.67
N LEU A 101 2.98 8.61 7.82
CA LEU A 101 3.51 9.56 6.84
C LEU A 101 4.24 10.72 7.53
N GLU A 102 3.70 11.26 8.64
CA GLU A 102 4.38 12.29 9.44
C GLU A 102 5.71 11.81 10.01
N SER A 103 5.79 10.53 10.40
CA SER A 103 6.99 9.94 11.00
C SER A 103 8.07 9.59 9.96
N HIS A 104 7.65 9.16 8.77
CA HIS A 104 8.55 8.61 7.75
C HIS A 104 8.81 9.58 6.59
N ARG A 105 7.81 10.35 6.16
CA ARG A 105 7.85 11.30 5.04
C ARG A 105 7.14 12.63 5.39
N PRO A 106 7.62 13.34 6.43
CA PRO A 106 7.04 14.62 6.84
C PRO A 106 7.08 15.68 5.73
N ASP A 107 8.04 15.57 4.80
CA ASP A 107 8.16 16.36 3.58
C ASP A 107 6.92 16.22 2.69
N ILE A 108 6.51 14.99 2.35
CA ILE A 108 5.31 14.71 1.56
C ILE A 108 4.06 15.22 2.29
N LEU A 109 3.95 14.91 3.60
CA LEU A 109 2.78 15.34 4.38
C LEU A 109 2.65 16.86 4.43
N THR A 110 3.76 17.58 4.59
CA THR A 110 3.79 19.05 4.63
C THR A 110 3.38 19.62 3.27
N ALA A 111 3.98 19.15 2.18
CA ALA A 111 3.63 19.60 0.82
C ALA A 111 2.14 19.36 0.51
N CYS A 112 1.59 18.19 0.88
CA CYS A 112 0.17 17.89 0.71
C CYS A 112 -0.73 18.83 1.53
N ARG A 113 -0.36 19.14 2.79
CA ARG A 113 -1.09 20.08 3.64
C ARG A 113 -1.06 21.49 3.06
N GLU A 114 0.10 21.97 2.63
CA GLU A 114 0.27 23.28 2.00
C GLU A 114 -0.51 23.37 0.69
N ALA A 115 -0.48 22.33 -0.14
CA ALA A 115 -1.23 22.25 -1.38
C ALA A 115 -2.75 22.34 -1.15
N LEU A 116 -3.26 21.70 -0.11
CA LEU A 116 -4.67 21.75 0.27
C LEU A 116 -5.05 23.10 0.88
N THR A 117 -4.26 23.62 1.82
CA THR A 117 -4.56 24.90 2.51
C THR A 117 -4.42 26.10 1.59
N GLY A 118 -3.43 26.10 0.69
CA GLY A 118 -3.23 27.14 -0.32
C GLY A 118 -4.10 26.96 -1.57
N GLY A 119 -4.95 25.94 -1.60
CA GLY A 119 -5.88 25.67 -2.68
C GLY A 119 -7.09 26.60 -2.69
N THR A 120 -7.83 26.59 -3.79
CA THR A 120 -9.04 27.40 -3.98
C THR A 120 -10.24 26.52 -4.28
N GLN A 121 -11.41 26.92 -3.80
CA GLN A 121 -12.68 26.35 -4.24
C GLN A 121 -13.13 27.03 -5.53
N ASP A 122 -13.30 26.24 -6.58
CA ASP A 122 -13.86 26.64 -7.87
C ASP A 122 -15.20 25.92 -8.06
N MET A 123 -16.27 26.53 -7.54
CA MET A 123 -17.61 25.94 -7.49
C MET A 123 -17.65 24.60 -6.75
N HIS A 124 -17.63 23.49 -7.49
CA HIS A 124 -17.64 22.12 -6.97
C HIS A 124 -16.26 21.46 -7.00
N PHE A 125 -15.24 22.18 -7.48
CA PHE A 125 -13.88 21.69 -7.61
C PHE A 125 -12.98 22.28 -6.52
N THR A 126 -12.34 21.40 -5.75
CA THR A 126 -11.17 21.77 -4.95
C THR A 126 -9.95 21.79 -5.86
N ARG A 127 -9.40 22.96 -6.15
CA ARG A 127 -8.12 23.09 -6.86
C ARG A 127 -7.01 23.22 -5.83
N VAL A 128 -6.13 22.24 -5.76
CA VAL A 128 -4.93 22.33 -4.90
C VAL A 128 -3.98 23.40 -5.44
N ASN A 129 -3.16 23.97 -4.56
CA ASN A 129 -2.10 24.88 -4.98
C ASN A 129 -1.09 24.12 -5.85
N GLU A 130 -1.00 24.50 -7.12
CA GLU A 130 -0.16 23.83 -8.11
C GLU A 130 1.32 23.84 -7.72
N VAL A 131 1.85 24.98 -7.26
CA VAL A 131 3.27 25.13 -6.92
C VAL A 131 3.63 24.28 -5.71
N ALA A 132 2.80 24.30 -4.66
CA ALA A 132 3.03 23.48 -3.47
C ALA A 132 2.88 21.98 -3.78
N PHE A 133 1.92 21.60 -4.62
CA PHE A 133 1.74 20.21 -5.03
C PHE A 133 2.89 19.71 -5.90
N ALA A 134 3.35 20.51 -6.86
CA ALA A 134 4.50 20.19 -7.72
C ALA A 134 5.83 20.10 -6.95
N ALA A 135 5.92 20.72 -5.77
CA ALA A 135 7.06 20.58 -4.88
C ALA A 135 7.03 19.31 -4.03
N CYS A 136 5.90 18.57 -4.01
CA CYS A 136 5.82 17.29 -3.33
C CYS A 136 6.75 16.27 -4.00
N PRO A 137 7.55 15.52 -3.24
CA PRO A 137 8.32 14.40 -3.78
C PRO A 137 7.43 13.40 -4.53
N ASP A 138 7.90 12.94 -5.68
CA ASP A 138 7.25 11.94 -6.53
C ASP A 138 7.75 10.54 -6.19
N ASP A 139 7.34 10.04 -5.02
CA ASP A 139 7.68 8.72 -4.52
C ASP A 139 6.43 7.84 -4.38
N SER A 140 6.61 6.53 -4.56
CA SER A 140 5.56 5.55 -4.28
C SER A 140 5.19 5.51 -2.80
N VAL A 141 4.02 4.93 -2.51
CA VAL A 141 3.61 4.65 -1.13
C VAL A 141 4.39 3.48 -0.52
N ASP A 142 4.85 2.57 -1.38
CA ASP A 142 5.68 1.39 -1.08
C ASP A 142 7.10 1.76 -0.63
#